data_AF-A0A5S5CWG2-F1
#
_entry.id   AF-A0A5S5CWG2-F1
#
_cell.length_a   1.000
_cell.length_b   1.000
_cell.length_c   1.000
_cell.angle_alpha   90.00
_cell.angle_beta   90.00
_cell.angle_gamma   90.00
#
_symmetry.space_group_name_H-M   'P 1'
#
loop_
_entity.id
_entity.type
_entity.pdbx_description
1 polymer ?
#
loop_
_entity_poly.entity_id
_entity_poly.type
_entity_poly.pdbx_seq_one_letter_code
_entity_poly.pdbx_strand_id
1 'polypeptide(L)'
;MSTSTDFEYFTADGEYELETALGLAGPPAASSPALLMEHLGALAANAESEAEAEAFLGALVPLATRLAPAIARATPQLVRGVAKVGRQLWRNPSTRRLVAAVPQVVQRTAADLARQHGRGAPLTTQAATRSLAKQVANVLDDPAKRRRAVQRCRALDRRWHATRKNAGGVPAPGSRRCTCR
;
A
#
# COMPACT_ATOMS: atom_id res chain seq x y z
N MET A 1 7.91 -36.82 -10.52
CA MET A 1 8.05 -36.23 -9.18
C MET A 1 7.21 -34.97 -9.14
N SER A 2 5.96 -35.10 -8.71
CA SER A 2 5.01 -33.99 -8.58
C SER A 2 5.12 -33.42 -7.18
N THR A 3 5.55 -32.16 -7.05
CA THR A 3 5.34 -31.40 -5.82
C THR A 3 4.02 -30.66 -5.98
N SER A 4 2.94 -31.27 -5.49
CA SER A 4 1.70 -30.56 -5.15
C SER A 4 2.07 -29.43 -4.19
N THR A 5 2.05 -28.20 -4.68
CA THR A 5 1.85 -27.04 -3.80
C THR A 5 0.35 -26.95 -3.54
N ASP A 6 -0.11 -27.64 -2.51
CA ASP A 6 -1.31 -27.29 -1.77
C ASP A 6 -1.07 -25.91 -1.13
N PHE A 7 -1.29 -24.85 -1.91
CA PHE A 7 -1.17 -23.48 -1.45
C PHE A 7 -2.58 -23.01 -1.10
N GLU A 8 -2.90 -23.17 0.18
CA GLU A 8 -4.21 -22.98 0.79
C GLU A 8 -4.95 -21.74 0.30
N TYR A 9 -6.25 -21.97 0.13
CA TYR A 9 -7.31 -20.99 -0.08
C TYR A 9 -7.16 -19.83 0.93
N PHE A 10 -6.63 -18.70 0.48
CA PHE A 10 -6.55 -17.48 1.29
C PHE A 10 -7.90 -16.76 1.21
N THR A 11 -8.85 -17.20 2.05
CA THR A 11 -10.15 -16.56 2.28
C THR A 11 -9.98 -15.28 3.10
N ALA A 12 -11.06 -14.51 3.22
CA ALA A 12 -11.12 -13.12 3.68
C ALA A 12 -10.60 -12.82 5.10
N ASP A 13 -9.96 -13.78 5.77
CA ASP A 13 -9.52 -13.74 7.16
C ASP A 13 -8.14 -13.04 7.32
N GLY A 14 -7.35 -12.94 6.24
CA GLY A 14 -6.03 -12.30 6.26
C GLY A 14 -6.03 -10.76 6.20
N GLU A 15 -7.19 -10.11 6.14
CA GLU A 15 -7.27 -8.63 6.19
C GLU A 15 -6.97 -8.09 7.60
N TYR A 16 -7.34 -8.82 8.66
CA TYR A 16 -6.99 -8.49 10.05
C TYR A 16 -5.52 -8.79 10.36
N GLU A 17 -4.99 -9.90 9.84
CA GLU A 17 -3.58 -10.26 10.04
C GLU A 17 -2.62 -9.26 9.38
N LEU A 18 -2.98 -8.63 8.25
CA LEU A 18 -2.13 -7.60 7.64
C LEU A 18 -2.04 -6.35 8.53
N GLU A 19 -3.14 -5.98 9.18
CA GLU A 19 -3.17 -4.83 10.10
C GLU A 19 -2.35 -5.12 11.36
N THR A 20 -2.41 -6.34 11.89
CA THR A 20 -1.56 -6.80 12.99
C THR A 20 -0.09 -6.93 12.57
N ALA A 21 0.20 -7.57 11.43
CA ALA A 21 1.55 -7.83 10.93
C ALA A 21 2.31 -6.57 10.52
N LEU A 22 1.60 -5.52 10.10
CA LEU A 22 2.19 -4.21 9.80
C LEU A 22 2.11 -3.24 10.99
N GLY A 23 1.65 -3.70 12.18
CA GLY A 23 1.57 -2.86 13.38
C GLY A 23 0.59 -1.69 13.28
N LEU A 24 -0.43 -1.78 12.41
CA LEU A 24 -1.48 -0.77 12.27
C LEU A 24 -2.51 -0.79 13.42
N ALA A 25 -2.41 -1.73 14.37
CA ALA A 25 -3.29 -1.87 15.53
C ALA A 25 -3.01 -0.87 16.69
N GLY A 26 -2.27 0.22 16.43
CA GLY A 26 -2.03 1.32 17.37
C GLY A 26 -2.80 2.60 17.01
N PRO A 27 -2.90 3.59 17.92
CA PRO A 27 -3.49 4.89 17.58
C PRO A 27 -2.74 5.47 16.36
N PRO A 28 -3.45 5.98 15.34
CA PRO A 28 -2.81 6.44 14.13
C PRO A 28 -1.95 7.65 14.46
N ALA A 29 -0.62 7.46 14.55
CA ALA A 29 0.29 8.56 14.31
C ALA A 29 -0.11 9.14 12.95
N ALA A 30 -0.29 10.45 12.87
CA ALA A 30 -0.76 11.18 11.68
C ALA A 30 0.14 11.00 10.43
N SER A 31 1.14 10.13 10.48
CA SER A 31 2.23 9.93 9.53
C SER A 31 2.63 8.44 9.37
N SER A 32 1.71 7.49 9.51
CA SER A 32 2.06 6.08 9.24
C SER A 32 2.45 5.87 7.76
N PRO A 33 3.50 5.08 7.46
CA PRO A 33 3.91 4.81 6.08
C PRO A 33 2.78 4.21 5.24
N ALA A 34 1.92 3.38 5.84
CA ALA A 34 0.76 2.79 5.18
C ALA A 34 -0.27 3.84 4.74
N LEU A 35 -0.63 4.80 5.60
CA LEU A 35 -1.54 5.88 5.22
C LEU A 35 -0.97 6.73 4.07
N LEU A 36 0.34 7.02 4.13
CA LEU A 36 1.00 7.76 3.06
C LEU A 36 1.02 6.96 1.74
N MET A 37 1.24 5.65 1.77
CA MET A 37 1.19 4.81 0.56
C MET A 37 -0.18 4.86 -0.11
N GLU A 38 -1.27 4.84 0.68
CA GLU A 38 -2.63 4.90 0.14
C GLU A 38 -2.93 6.27 -0.46
N HIS A 39 -2.51 7.34 0.21
CA HIS A 39 -2.60 8.70 -0.33
C HIS A 39 -1.84 8.84 -1.66
N LEU A 40 -0.62 8.32 -1.75
CA LEU A 40 0.15 8.32 -3.01
C LEU A 40 -0.53 7.50 -4.11
N GLY A 41 -1.19 6.39 -3.77
CA GLY A 41 -1.99 5.62 -4.73
C GLY A 41 -3.21 6.39 -5.24
N ALA A 42 -3.86 7.17 -4.38
CA ALA A 42 -4.95 8.05 -4.76
C ALA A 42 -4.45 9.19 -5.68
N LEU A 43 -3.30 9.80 -5.37
CA LEU A 43 -2.67 10.79 -6.26
C LEU A 43 -2.31 10.17 -7.62
N ALA A 44 -1.70 8.98 -7.64
CA ALA A 44 -1.36 8.28 -8.87
C ALA A 44 -2.57 7.96 -9.75
N ALA A 45 -3.71 7.60 -9.15
CA ALA A 45 -4.94 7.31 -9.88
C ALA A 45 -5.58 8.57 -10.52
N ASN A 46 -5.30 9.75 -9.98
CA ASN A 46 -5.82 11.03 -10.45
C ASN A 46 -4.77 11.90 -11.16
N ALA A 47 -3.54 11.39 -11.33
CA ALA A 47 -2.44 12.11 -11.96
C ALA A 47 -2.79 12.54 -13.40
N GLU A 48 -2.31 13.73 -13.77
CA GLU A 48 -2.56 14.33 -15.08
C GLU A 48 -1.71 13.67 -16.17
N SER A 49 -0.58 13.07 -15.78
CA SER A 49 0.35 12.42 -16.70
C SER A 49 0.80 11.04 -16.24
N GLU A 50 1.26 10.22 -17.20
CA GLU A 50 1.87 8.91 -16.93
C GLU A 50 3.10 9.06 -16.02
N ALA A 51 3.94 10.06 -16.30
CA ALA A 51 5.16 10.32 -15.54
C ALA A 51 4.87 10.69 -14.08
N GLU A 52 3.84 11.50 -13.84
CA GLU A 52 3.40 11.85 -12.49
C GLU A 52 2.86 10.63 -11.73
N ALA A 53 2.03 9.80 -12.38
CA ALA A 53 1.55 8.56 -11.79
C ALA A 53 2.72 7.64 -11.40
N GLU A 54 3.71 7.49 -12.28
CA GLU A 54 4.89 6.67 -12.01
C GLU A 54 5.75 7.20 -10.86
N ALA A 55 5.90 8.52 -10.73
CA ALA A 55 6.62 9.12 -9.61
C ALA A 55 5.98 8.76 -8.26
N PHE A 56 4.66 8.87 -8.16
CA PHE A 56 3.92 8.48 -6.96
C PHE A 56 4.01 6.98 -6.68
N LEU A 57 3.86 6.14 -7.70
CA LEU A 57 3.93 4.69 -7.55
C LEU A 57 5.35 4.20 -7.20
N GLY A 58 6.38 4.85 -7.73
CA GLY A 58 7.78 4.56 -7.41
C GLY A 58 8.12 4.80 -5.94
N ALA A 59 7.46 5.78 -5.30
CA ALA A 59 7.64 6.08 -3.89
C ALA A 59 7.00 5.04 -2.94
N LEU A 60 6.14 4.15 -3.43
CA LEU A 60 5.49 3.12 -2.60
C LEU A 60 6.48 2.11 -2.05
N VAL A 61 7.48 1.70 -2.83
CA VAL A 61 8.40 0.63 -2.42
C VAL A 61 9.35 1.08 -1.30
N PRO A 62 9.99 2.27 -1.36
CA PRO A 62 10.74 2.80 -0.21
C PRO A 62 9.89 3.02 1.04
N LEU A 63 8.58 3.28 0.92
CA LEU A 63 7.71 3.32 2.09
C LEU A 63 7.44 1.93 2.66
N ALA A 64 7.29 0.94 1.79
CA ALA A 64 7.11 -0.45 2.20
C ALA A 64 8.36 -1.02 2.90
N THR A 65 9.57 -0.60 2.55
CA THR A 65 10.79 -1.00 3.28
C THR A 65 10.85 -0.45 4.70
N ARG A 66 10.19 0.68 4.99
CA ARG A 66 10.05 1.18 6.36
C ARG A 66 9.15 0.28 7.22
N LEU A 67 8.21 -0.42 6.60
CA LEU A 67 7.35 -1.41 7.24
C LEU A 67 8.01 -2.79 7.32
N ALA A 68 8.82 -3.14 6.32
CA ALA A 68 9.51 -4.42 6.22
C ALA A 68 10.97 -4.23 5.78
N PRO A 69 11.91 -3.88 6.69
CA PRO A 69 13.30 -3.58 6.35
C PRO A 69 14.03 -4.70 5.60
N ALA A 70 13.62 -5.96 5.84
CA ALA A 70 14.18 -7.14 5.19
C ALA A 70 14.12 -7.08 3.65
N ILE A 71 13.15 -6.37 3.06
CA ILE A 71 12.98 -6.31 1.60
C ILE A 71 13.86 -5.24 0.93
N ALA A 72 14.64 -4.48 1.70
CA ALA A 72 15.44 -3.35 1.18
C ALA A 72 16.33 -3.74 -0.01
N ARG A 73 16.91 -4.94 0.00
CA ARG A 73 17.76 -5.46 -1.09
C ARG A 73 17.01 -5.69 -2.41
N ALA A 74 15.70 -5.93 -2.36
CA ALA A 74 14.86 -6.14 -3.54
C ALA A 74 14.25 -4.83 -4.10
N THR A 75 14.45 -3.70 -3.42
CA THR A 75 13.80 -2.41 -3.74
C THR A 75 13.91 -2.00 -5.20
N PRO A 76 15.09 -1.98 -5.85
CA PRO A 76 15.19 -1.46 -7.22
C PRO A 76 14.32 -2.24 -8.21
N GLN A 77 14.15 -3.54 -7.98
CA GLN A 77 13.44 -4.44 -8.88
C GLN A 77 11.93 -4.42 -8.61
N LEU A 78 11.55 -4.26 -7.34
CA LEU A 78 10.16 -3.98 -6.97
C LEU A 78 9.70 -2.63 -7.52
N VAL A 79 10.53 -1.57 -7.47
CA VAL A 79 10.20 -0.26 -8.06
C VAL A 79 9.93 -0.39 -9.56
N ARG A 80 10.81 -1.07 -10.30
CA ARG A 80 10.61 -1.32 -11.74
C ARG A 80 9.33 -2.12 -12.02
N GLY A 81 9.07 -3.15 -11.22
CA GLY A 81 7.86 -3.97 -11.34
C GLY A 81 6.58 -3.16 -11.10
N VAL A 82 6.58 -2.36 -10.03
CA VAL A 82 5.46 -1.47 -9.69
C VAL A 82 5.24 -0.41 -10.77
N ALA A 83 6.31 0.23 -11.26
CA ALA A 83 6.22 1.20 -12.35
C ALA A 83 5.63 0.56 -13.63
N LYS A 84 6.08 -0.64 -14.00
CA LYS A 84 5.54 -1.37 -15.16
C LYS A 84 4.04 -1.67 -15.02
N VAL A 85 3.61 -2.13 -13.85
CA VAL A 85 2.20 -2.41 -13.57
C VAL A 85 1.38 -1.12 -13.58
N GLY A 86 1.87 -0.08 -12.91
CA GLY A 86 1.26 1.24 -12.86
C GLY A 86 1.03 1.83 -14.25
N ARG A 87 2.09 1.84 -15.07
CA ARG A 87 2.05 2.26 -16.47
C ARG A 87 0.98 1.52 -17.27
N GLN A 88 0.95 0.21 -17.16
CA GLN A 88 -0.01 -0.63 -17.88
C GLN A 88 -1.46 -0.31 -17.47
N LEU A 89 -1.72 -0.16 -16.17
CA LEU A 89 -3.03 0.18 -15.66
C LEU A 89 -3.47 1.59 -16.06
N TRP A 90 -2.54 2.55 -16.04
CA TRP A 90 -2.80 3.97 -16.30
C TRP A 90 -3.07 4.27 -17.77
N ARG A 91 -2.34 3.62 -18.69
CA ARG A 91 -2.49 3.81 -20.15
C ARG A 91 -3.86 3.41 -20.68
N ASN A 92 -4.51 2.44 -20.04
CA ASN A 92 -5.84 2.02 -20.44
C ASN A 92 -6.91 2.73 -19.58
N PRO A 93 -7.79 3.56 -20.18
CA PRO A 93 -8.78 4.35 -19.43
C PRO A 93 -9.77 3.49 -18.65
N SER A 94 -10.06 2.26 -19.11
CA SER A 94 -10.95 1.33 -18.41
C SER A 94 -10.34 0.78 -17.12
N THR A 95 -9.00 0.70 -17.03
CA THR A 95 -8.27 0.17 -15.88
C THR A 95 -7.58 1.24 -15.04
N ARG A 96 -7.59 2.52 -15.47
CA ARG A 96 -6.93 3.62 -14.76
C ARG A 96 -7.35 3.71 -13.28
N ARG A 97 -8.62 3.45 -12.99
CA ARG A 97 -9.14 3.43 -11.60
C ARG A 97 -8.49 2.36 -10.71
N LEU A 98 -7.91 1.31 -11.30
CA LEU A 98 -7.24 0.23 -10.58
C LEU A 98 -5.81 0.61 -10.14
N VAL A 99 -5.26 1.73 -10.59
CA VAL A 99 -4.00 2.27 -10.07
C VAL A 99 -4.10 2.48 -8.54
N ALA A 100 -5.29 2.84 -8.04
CA ALA A 100 -5.58 2.95 -6.62
C ALA A 100 -5.42 1.63 -5.83
N ALA A 101 -5.37 0.46 -6.48
CA ALA A 101 -5.15 -0.83 -5.83
C ALA A 101 -3.66 -1.17 -5.62
N VAL A 102 -2.76 -0.45 -6.30
CA VAL A 102 -1.32 -0.73 -6.26
C VAL A 102 -0.71 -0.63 -4.85
N PRO A 103 -1.06 0.35 -3.99
CA PRO A 103 -0.55 0.40 -2.62
C PRO A 103 -0.82 -0.89 -1.83
N GLN A 104 -2.02 -1.45 -1.94
CA GLN A 104 -2.37 -2.69 -1.26
C GLN A 104 -1.54 -3.88 -1.77
N VAL A 105 -1.33 -3.97 -3.09
CA VAL A 105 -0.46 -4.99 -3.70
C VAL A 105 0.97 -4.89 -3.18
N VAL A 106 1.51 -3.67 -3.08
CA VAL A 106 2.87 -3.44 -2.55
C VAL A 106 2.95 -3.81 -1.07
N GLN A 107 1.98 -3.39 -0.24
CA GLN A 107 1.93 -3.73 1.18
C GLN A 107 1.86 -5.25 1.40
N ARG A 108 1.00 -5.96 0.66
CA ARG A 108 0.89 -7.43 0.73
C ARG A 108 2.19 -8.10 0.31
N THR A 109 2.82 -7.61 -0.76
CA THR A 109 4.12 -8.15 -1.22
C THR A 109 5.20 -7.98 -0.15
N ALA A 110 5.28 -6.81 0.48
CA ALA A 110 6.22 -6.54 1.56
C ALA A 110 6.00 -7.47 2.77
N ALA A 111 4.74 -7.62 3.19
CA ALA A 111 4.37 -8.50 4.29
C ALA A 111 4.67 -9.97 3.98
N ASP A 112 4.36 -10.44 2.77
CA ASP A 112 4.66 -11.81 2.34
C ASP A 112 6.16 -12.10 2.37
N LEU A 113 6.97 -11.18 1.84
CA LEU A 113 8.43 -11.32 1.84
C LEU A 113 9.00 -11.27 3.25
N ALA A 114 8.49 -10.40 4.12
CA ALA A 114 8.89 -10.36 5.53
C ALA A 114 8.58 -11.70 6.23
N ARG A 115 7.39 -12.28 6.00
CA ARG A 115 7.03 -13.60 6.54
C ARG A 115 7.89 -14.72 5.99
N GLN A 116 8.20 -14.72 4.69
CA GLN A 116 9.12 -15.70 4.08
C GLN A 116 10.51 -15.62 4.71
N HIS A 117 11.02 -14.40 4.89
CA HIS A 117 12.32 -14.18 5.52
C HIS A 117 12.36 -14.64 6.98
N GLY A 118 11.31 -14.35 7.75
CA GLY A 118 11.18 -14.82 9.13
C GLY A 118 11.14 -16.35 9.27
N ARG A 119 10.72 -17.07 8.22
CA ARG A 119 10.76 -18.54 8.13
C ARG A 119 12.10 -19.09 7.62
N GLY A 120 13.10 -18.24 7.45
CA GLY A 120 14.43 -18.62 6.95
C GLY A 120 14.53 -18.79 5.43
N ALA A 121 13.50 -18.41 4.67
CA ALA A 121 13.57 -18.49 3.22
C ALA A 121 14.52 -17.41 2.65
N PRO A 122 15.33 -17.74 1.62
CA PRO A 122 16.22 -16.77 1.00
C PRO A 122 15.41 -15.69 0.26
N LEU A 123 15.65 -14.42 0.61
CA LEU A 123 15.08 -13.28 -0.09
C LEU A 123 15.88 -13.00 -1.37
N THR A 124 15.46 -13.60 -2.48
CA THR A 124 16.04 -13.34 -3.80
C THR A 124 15.22 -12.30 -4.56
N THR A 125 15.88 -11.58 -5.47
CA THR A 125 15.24 -10.64 -6.38
C THR A 125 14.11 -11.27 -7.20
N GLN A 126 14.33 -12.51 -7.66
CA GLN A 126 13.34 -13.25 -8.44
C GLN A 126 12.14 -13.67 -7.60
N ALA A 127 12.35 -14.04 -6.33
CA ALA A 127 11.26 -14.32 -5.41
C ALA A 127 10.41 -13.07 -5.16
N ALA A 128 11.04 -11.90 -5.01
CA ALA A 128 10.35 -10.63 -4.83
C ALA A 128 9.47 -10.26 -6.03
N THR A 129 10.00 -10.35 -7.26
CA THR A 129 9.22 -10.03 -8.47
C THR A 129 8.10 -11.05 -8.71
N ARG A 130 8.33 -12.34 -8.44
CA ARG A 130 7.29 -13.37 -8.52
C ARG A 130 6.19 -13.14 -7.48
N SER A 131 6.56 -12.76 -6.26
CA SER A 131 5.59 -12.44 -5.20
C SER A 131 4.75 -11.23 -5.58
N LEU A 132 5.37 -10.18 -6.14
CA LEU A 132 4.66 -9.02 -6.65
C LEU A 132 3.66 -9.41 -7.75
N ALA A 133 4.12 -10.16 -8.76
CA ALA A 133 3.26 -10.60 -9.87
C ALA A 133 2.07 -11.44 -9.39
N LYS A 134 2.31 -12.37 -8.44
CA LYS A 134 1.25 -13.16 -7.80
C LYS A 134 0.24 -12.26 -7.08
N GLN A 135 0.69 -11.25 -6.34
CA GLN A 135 -0.20 -10.33 -5.66
C GLN A 135 -1.00 -9.44 -6.61
N VAL A 136 -0.38 -9.01 -7.72
CA VAL A 136 -1.09 -8.29 -8.79
C VAL A 136 -2.23 -9.15 -9.35
N ALA A 137 -1.94 -10.39 -9.78
CA ALA A 137 -2.95 -11.30 -10.31
C ALA A 137 -4.06 -11.57 -9.29
N ASN A 138 -3.70 -11.90 -8.05
CA ASN A 138 -4.64 -12.16 -6.97
C ASN A 138 -5.61 -11.00 -6.70
N VAL A 139 -5.14 -9.75 -6.81
CA VAL A 139 -5.97 -8.57 -6.58
C VAL A 139 -6.76 -8.20 -7.82
N LEU A 140 -6.15 -8.28 -9.01
CA LEU A 140 -6.74 -7.78 -10.26
C LEU A 140 -7.65 -8.77 -10.98
N ASP A 141 -7.46 -10.08 -10.81
CA ASP A 141 -8.31 -11.08 -11.46
C ASP A 141 -9.68 -11.17 -10.80
N ASP A 142 -9.73 -11.01 -9.47
CA ASP A 142 -10.95 -11.09 -8.68
C ASP A 142 -11.68 -9.72 -8.62
N PRO A 143 -12.91 -9.58 -9.15
CA PRO A 143 -13.65 -8.33 -9.12
C PRO A 143 -14.02 -7.85 -7.71
N ALA A 144 -14.21 -8.76 -6.74
CA ALA A 144 -14.48 -8.38 -5.36
C ALA A 144 -13.21 -7.81 -4.71
N LYS A 145 -12.05 -8.44 -4.90
CA LYS A 145 -10.77 -7.94 -4.38
C LYS A 145 -10.37 -6.61 -5.02
N ARG A 146 -10.56 -6.44 -6.33
CA ARG A 146 -10.39 -5.13 -7.01
C ARG A 146 -11.21 -4.03 -6.36
N ARG A 147 -12.51 -4.27 -6.15
CA ARG A 147 -13.42 -3.28 -5.55
C ARG A 147 -13.00 -2.93 -4.13
N ARG A 148 -12.66 -3.93 -3.31
CA ARG A 148 -12.18 -3.72 -1.94
C ARG A 148 -10.88 -2.92 -1.90
N ALA A 149 -9.93 -3.22 -2.78
CA ALA A 149 -8.66 -2.50 -2.87
C ALA A 149 -8.87 -1.01 -3.14
N VAL A 150 -9.68 -0.69 -4.14
CA VAL A 150 -10.01 0.69 -4.50
C VAL A 150 -10.79 1.39 -3.38
N GLN A 151 -11.72 0.70 -2.72
CA GLN A 151 -12.48 1.25 -1.59
C GLN A 151 -11.57 1.54 -0.38
N ARG A 152 -10.64 0.64 -0.08
CA ARG A 152 -9.65 0.80 1.00
C ARG A 152 -8.77 2.02 0.76
N CYS A 153 -8.22 2.15 -0.44
CA CYS A 153 -7.41 3.31 -0.84
C CYS A 153 -8.18 4.61 -0.61
N ARG A 154 -9.43 4.71 -1.10
CA ARG A 154 -10.28 5.89 -0.90
C ARG A 154 -10.60 6.16 0.58
N ALA A 155 -10.83 5.13 1.38
CA ALA A 155 -11.14 5.29 2.80
C ALA A 155 -9.92 5.83 3.57
N LEU A 156 -8.74 5.30 3.28
CA LEU A 156 -7.48 5.69 3.93
C LEU A 156 -7.00 7.07 3.46
N ASP A 157 -7.20 7.41 2.19
CA ASP A 157 -6.96 8.76 1.65
C ASP A 157 -7.84 9.82 2.32
N ARG A 158 -9.15 9.54 2.50
CA ARG A 158 -10.03 10.42 3.29
C ARG A 158 -9.55 10.61 4.73
N ARG A 159 -9.06 9.53 5.37
CA ARG A 159 -8.50 9.60 6.72
C ARG A 159 -7.22 10.46 6.75
N TRP A 160 -6.35 10.33 5.76
CA TRP A 160 -5.14 11.17 5.61
C TRP A 160 -5.49 12.67 5.52
N HIS A 161 -6.51 13.02 4.74
CA HIS A 161 -6.98 14.39 4.66
C HIS A 161 -7.60 14.87 5.98
N ALA A 162 -8.35 14.01 6.69
CA ALA A 162 -8.92 14.35 7.99
C ALA A 162 -7.84 14.59 9.06
N THR A 163 -6.82 13.72 9.14
CA THR A 163 -5.73 13.89 10.12
C THR A 163 -4.93 15.16 9.84
N ARG A 164 -4.67 15.50 8.58
CA ARG A 164 -3.98 16.75 8.21
C ARG A 164 -4.78 18.01 8.51
N LYS A 165 -6.10 18.00 8.27
CA LYS A 165 -6.97 19.12 8.64
C LYS A 165 -6.97 19.36 10.14
N ASN A 166 -7.01 18.28 10.93
CA ASN A 166 -6.97 18.37 12.40
C ASN A 166 -5.58 18.78 12.93
N ALA A 167 -4.50 18.36 12.27
CA ALA A 167 -3.13 18.75 12.65
C ALA A 167 -2.78 20.21 12.28
N GLY A 168 -3.45 20.79 11.28
CA GLY A 168 -3.37 22.21 10.93
C GLY A 168 -4.27 23.12 11.75
N GLY A 169 -5.10 22.56 12.64
CA GLY A 169 -5.85 23.31 13.63
C GLY A 169 -4.93 23.80 14.73
N VAL A 170 -4.15 24.85 14.45
CA VAL A 170 -3.63 25.72 15.51
C VAL A 170 -4.86 26.16 16.31
N PRO A 171 -4.98 25.84 17.61
CA PRO A 171 -6.03 26.44 18.42
C PRO A 171 -5.84 27.95 18.33
N ALA A 172 -6.85 28.67 17.82
CA ALA A 172 -6.78 30.12 17.73
C ALA A 172 -6.32 30.68 19.09
N PRO A 173 -5.19 31.43 19.16
CA PRO A 173 -4.75 32.02 20.41
C PRO A 173 -5.71 33.14 20.78
N GLY A 174 -6.79 32.84 21.50
CA GLY A 174 -7.81 33.87 21.72
C GLY A 174 -9.06 33.57 22.54
N SER A 175 -9.20 32.43 23.24
CA SER A 175 -10.28 32.29 24.23
C SER A 175 -9.76 32.21 25.66
N ARG A 176 -9.05 33.27 26.08
CA ARG A 176 -8.97 33.58 27.50
C ARG A 176 -10.39 33.96 27.92
N ARG A 177 -11.11 33.03 28.56
CA ARG A 177 -12.30 33.37 29.33
C ARG A 177 -11.82 34.28 30.45
N CYS A 178 -12.06 35.58 30.33
CA CYS A 178 -12.00 36.48 31.47
C CYS A 178 -13.12 36.07 32.42
N THR A 179 -12.80 35.26 33.42
CA THR A 179 -13.61 35.13 34.62
C THR A 179 -13.33 36.36 35.48
N CYS A 180 -14.08 37.43 35.26
CA CYS A 180 -14.14 38.54 36.21
C CYS A 180 -15.09 38.13 37.34
N ARG A 181 -14.52 37.98 38.53
CA ARG A 181 -15.20 37.86 39.82
C ARG A 181 -15.31 39.23 40.45
#